data_AF-A0A0K2REI4-F1
#
_entry.id   AF-A0A0K2REI4-F1
#
_cell.length_a   1.000
_cell.length_b   1.000
_cell.length_c   1.000
_cell.angle_alpha   90.00
_cell.angle_beta   90.00
_cell.angle_gamma   90.00
#
_symmetry.space_group_name_H-M   'P 1'
#
loop_
_entity.id
_entity.type
_entity.pdbx_description
1 polymer ?
#
loop_
_entity_poly.entity_id
_entity_poly.type
_entity_poly.pdbx_seq_one_letter_code
_entity_poly.pdbx_strand_id
1 'polypeptide(L)'
;MVFRTGAGTKLAAALGEFPVAMEVDGVDANTGVAWSVVLHGKAAPVKQLDDVINTFSLPLFPWESGKKDHFVRVPADSISGRRFTVTEPLTWWTPYSGIKPSALE
;
A
#
# COMPACT_ATOMS: atom_id res chain seq x y z
N MET A 1 5.96 2.71 10.26
CA MET A 1 4.95 3.37 9.39
C MET A 1 3.67 3.61 10.17
N VAL A 2 2.94 4.70 9.91
CA VAL A 2 1.62 4.97 10.51
C VAL A 2 0.63 5.31 9.40
N PHE A 3 -0.60 4.80 9.49
CA PHE A 3 -1.70 5.18 8.60
C PHE A 3 -3.01 5.38 9.37
N ARG A 4 -3.95 6.08 8.74
CA ARG A 4 -5.28 6.37 9.28
C ARG A 4 -6.36 5.66 8.47
N THR A 5 -7.33 5.02 9.13
CA THR A 5 -8.43 4.31 8.45
C THR A 5 -9.72 4.32 9.28
N GLY A 6 -10.84 3.99 8.64
CA GLY A 6 -12.13 3.80 9.31
C GLY A 6 -12.29 2.37 9.82
N ALA A 7 -13.35 2.13 10.59
CA ALA A 7 -13.76 0.77 10.91
C ALA A 7 -14.14 -0.02 9.64
N GLY A 8 -13.95 -1.33 9.67
CA GLY A 8 -14.29 -2.21 8.53
C GLY A 8 -13.23 -3.29 8.29
N THR A 9 -13.30 -3.91 7.11
CA THR A 9 -12.50 -5.09 6.76
C THR A 9 -11.00 -4.81 6.74
N LYS A 10 -10.57 -3.64 6.25
CA LYS A 10 -9.14 -3.24 6.26
C LYS A 10 -8.59 -3.16 7.68
N LEU A 11 -9.32 -2.53 8.60
CA LEU A 11 -8.89 -2.41 9.99
C LEU A 11 -8.90 -3.76 10.70
N ALA A 12 -9.95 -4.57 10.47
CA ALA A 12 -10.06 -5.90 11.04
C ALA A 12 -8.93 -6.82 10.57
N ALA A 13 -8.60 -6.79 9.27
CA ALA A 13 -7.48 -7.56 8.72
C ALA A 13 -6.14 -7.07 9.26
N ALA A 14 -5.93 -5.75 9.34
CA ALA A 14 -4.68 -5.20 9.86
C ALA A 14 -4.43 -5.57 11.33
N LEU A 15 -5.47 -5.55 12.17
CA LEU A 15 -5.35 -5.85 13.59
C LEU A 15 -5.55 -7.34 13.94
N GLY A 16 -5.58 -8.21 12.92
CA GLY A 16 -5.70 -9.65 13.09
C GLY A 16 -4.44 -10.31 13.67
N GLU A 17 -4.44 -11.63 13.69
CA GLU A 17 -3.35 -12.42 14.28
C GLU A 17 -2.07 -12.40 13.43
N PHE A 18 -2.20 -12.23 12.12
CA PHE A 18 -1.09 -12.33 11.17
C PHE A 18 -0.38 -10.99 10.93
N PRO A 19 0.94 -11.00 10.68
CA PRO A 19 1.67 -9.83 10.22
C PRO A 19 1.09 -9.26 8.92
N VAL A 20 1.26 -7.95 8.71
CA VAL A 20 0.86 -7.27 7.48
C VAL A 20 2.06 -7.00 6.59
N ALA A 21 1.81 -6.91 5.28
CA ALA A 21 2.70 -6.31 4.32
C ALA A 21 2.12 -4.97 3.87
N MET A 22 2.96 -3.94 3.83
CA MET A 22 2.61 -2.60 3.37
C MET A 22 3.49 -2.26 2.19
N GLU A 23 2.88 -1.80 1.11
CA GLU A 23 3.53 -1.57 -0.16
C GLU A 23 3.33 -0.12 -0.58
N VAL A 24 4.38 0.47 -1.15
CA VAL A 24 4.33 1.74 -1.86
C VAL A 24 5.25 1.64 -3.07
N ASP A 25 4.74 2.05 -4.23
CA ASP A 25 5.49 2.16 -5.47
C ASP A 25 5.40 3.56 -6.09
N GLY A 26 6.22 3.76 -7.11
CA GLY A 26 6.18 4.95 -7.95
C GLY A 26 7.03 4.82 -9.20
N VAL A 27 6.74 5.66 -10.19
CA VAL A 27 7.53 5.81 -11.41
C VAL A 27 7.83 7.28 -11.64
N ASP A 28 9.08 7.60 -11.95
CA ASP A 28 9.47 8.92 -12.43
C ASP A 28 9.29 8.98 -13.95
N ALA A 29 8.32 9.77 -14.40
CA ALA A 29 7.99 9.90 -15.82
C ALA A 29 9.12 10.53 -16.66
N ASN A 30 10.02 11.31 -16.05
CA ASN A 30 11.12 11.95 -16.78
C ASN A 30 12.29 11.00 -17.01
N THR A 31 12.55 10.11 -16.05
CA THR A 31 13.70 9.19 -16.10
C THR A 31 13.31 7.78 -16.52
N GLY A 32 12.01 7.45 -16.50
CA GLY A 32 11.51 6.10 -16.72
C GLY A 32 11.92 5.12 -15.62
N VAL A 33 12.37 5.60 -14.45
CA VAL A 33 12.79 4.74 -13.35
C VAL A 33 11.59 4.44 -12.46
N ALA A 34 11.30 3.16 -12.26
CA ALA A 34 10.32 2.68 -11.30
C ALA A 34 11.00 2.19 -10.01
N TRP A 35 10.27 2.29 -8.91
CA TRP A 35 10.65 1.77 -7.62
C TRP A 35 9.45 1.21 -6.87
N SER A 36 9.71 0.27 -5.96
CA SER A 36 8.73 -0.19 -4.98
C SER A 36 9.41 -0.51 -3.67
N VAL A 37 8.66 -0.39 -2.57
CA VAL A 37 9.09 -0.68 -1.21
C VAL A 37 8.02 -1.54 -0.54
N VAL A 38 8.45 -2.63 0.07
CA VAL A 38 7.59 -3.50 0.88
C VAL A 38 8.10 -3.54 2.30
N LEU A 39 7.21 -3.27 3.25
CA LEU A 39 7.44 -3.39 4.68
C LEU A 39 6.61 -4.54 5.23
N HIS A 40 7.24 -5.46 5.97
CA HIS A 40 6.54 -6.46 6.77
C HIS A 40 6.60 -6.08 8.25
N GLY A 41 5.50 -6.27 8.97
CA GLY A 41 5.47 -6.02 10.39
C GLY A 41 4.16 -6.37 11.06
N LYS A 42 4.14 -6.41 12.39
CA LYS A 42 2.91 -6.58 13.16
C LYS A 42 2.22 -5.23 13.39
N ALA A 43 1.05 -5.05 12.79
CA ALA A 43 0.27 -3.84 12.99
C ALA A 43 -0.35 -3.80 14.40
N ALA A 44 -0.45 -2.59 14.94
CA ALA A 44 -1.05 -2.34 16.25
C ALA A 44 -1.83 -1.02 16.23
N PRO A 45 -2.95 -0.94 16.97
CA PRO A 45 -3.64 0.33 17.16
C PRO A 45 -2.77 1.27 17.99
N VAL A 46 -2.76 2.55 17.63
CA VAL A 46 -2.15 3.59 18.47
C VAL A 46 -3.15 3.92 19.59
N LYS A 47 -2.81 3.54 20.83
CA LYS A 47 -3.72 3.65 21.99
C LYS A 47 -3.21 4.58 23.10
N GLN A 48 -1.89 4.77 23.22
CA GLN A 48 -1.34 5.62 24.28
C GLN A 48 -1.58 7.09 23.94
N LEU A 49 -1.99 7.87 24.94
CA LEU A 49 -2.39 9.27 24.75
C LEU A 49 -1.27 10.10 24.11
N ASP A 50 -0.04 9.92 24.57
CA ASP A 50 1.13 10.64 24.03
C ASP A 50 1.42 10.24 22.58
N ASP A 51 1.32 8.96 22.24
CA ASP A 51 1.47 8.48 20.87
C ASP A 51 0.34 8.99 19.96
N VAL A 52 -0.89 9.10 20.48
CA VAL A 52 -2.04 9.64 19.75
C VAL A 52 -1.85 11.12 19.46
N ILE A 53 -1.41 11.91 20.45
CA ILE A 53 -1.10 13.34 20.30
C ILE A 53 0.01 13.53 19.25
N ASN A 54 1.08 12.75 19.33
CA ASN A 54 2.14 12.76 18.33
C ASN A 54 1.60 12.40 16.93
N THR A 55 0.63 11.49 16.85
CA THR A 55 0.03 11.09 15.58
C THR A 55 -0.83 12.20 14.94
N PHE A 56 -1.50 13.05 15.74
CA PHE A 56 -2.23 14.21 15.20
C PHE A 56 -1.33 15.26 14.55
N SER A 57 -0.04 15.28 14.90
CA SER A 57 0.94 16.13 14.22
C SER A 57 1.35 15.61 12.84
N LEU A 58 1.03 14.35 12.52
CA LEU A 58 1.36 13.76 11.23
C LEU A 58 0.41 14.30 10.13
N PRO A 59 0.94 14.62 8.93
CA PRO A 59 0.14 15.09 7.80
C PRO A 59 -0.64 13.93 7.13
N LEU A 60 -1.52 13.28 7.89
CA LEU A 60 -2.37 12.18 7.41
C LEU A 60 -3.71 12.74 6.95
N PHE A 61 -3.89 12.86 5.63
CA PHE A 61 -5.08 13.41 4.98
C PHE A 61 -5.80 12.33 4.15
N PRO A 62 -6.68 11.51 4.76
CA PRO A 62 -7.44 10.52 4.00
C PRO A 62 -8.28 11.17 2.90
N TRP A 63 -8.24 10.60 1.70
CA TRP A 63 -8.96 11.15 0.55
C TRP A 63 -10.45 10.85 0.58
N GLU A 64 -10.83 9.66 1.05
CA GLU A 64 -12.24 9.28 1.17
C GLU A 64 -12.83 9.85 2.47
N SER A 65 -14.02 10.41 2.34
CA SER A 65 -14.77 11.09 3.40
C SER A 65 -15.10 10.19 4.60
N GLY A 66 -15.75 10.75 5.62
CA GLY A 66 -16.26 9.98 6.76
C GLY A 66 -15.25 9.74 7.88
N LYS A 67 -15.71 9.03 8.92
CA LYS A 67 -14.95 8.84 10.16
C LYS A 67 -13.79 7.88 9.96
N LYS A 68 -12.57 8.31 10.28
CA LYS A 68 -11.35 7.52 10.14
C LYS A 68 -10.51 7.59 11.41
N ASP A 69 -11.13 7.42 12.57
CA ASP A 69 -10.49 7.78 13.85
C ASP A 69 -9.50 6.73 14.36
N HIS A 70 -9.18 5.73 13.53
CA HIS A 70 -8.23 4.68 13.85
C HIS A 70 -6.86 4.97 13.24
N PHE A 71 -5.90 5.23 14.11
CA PHE A 71 -4.49 5.25 13.77
C PHE A 71 -3.88 3.87 14.01
N VAL A 72 -3.17 3.38 13.00
CA VAL A 72 -2.51 2.07 13.03
C VAL A 72 -1.03 2.29 12.80
N ARG A 73 -0.21 1.80 13.72
CA ARG A 73 1.25 1.74 13.57
C ARG A 73 1.67 0.36 13.12
N VAL A 74 2.65 0.31 12.23
CA VAL A 74 3.32 -0.91 11.81
C VAL A 74 4.83 -0.69 12.01
N PRO A 75 5.39 -1.16 13.14
CA PRO A 75 6.83 -1.32 13.29
C PRO A 75 7.34 -2.28 12.21
N ALA A 76 8.46 -1.94 11.58
CA ALA A 76 9.01 -2.77 10.51
C ALA A 76 9.86 -3.90 11.10
N ASP A 77 9.49 -5.14 10.81
CA ASP A 77 10.34 -6.31 11.04
C ASP A 77 11.33 -6.49 9.88
N SER A 78 10.88 -6.18 8.66
CA SER A 78 11.73 -6.08 7.48
C SER A 78 11.25 -5.00 6.52
N ILE A 79 12.19 -4.40 5.80
CA ILE A 79 11.93 -3.47 4.70
C ILE A 79 12.79 -3.90 3.52
N SER A 80 12.16 -4.10 2.37
CA SER A 80 12.84 -4.36 1.11
C SER A 80 12.40 -3.34 0.06
N GLY A 81 13.25 -3.14 -0.95
CA GLY A 81 12.92 -2.25 -2.05
C GLY A 81 13.58 -2.70 -3.34
N ARG A 82 12.97 -2.33 -4.46
CA ARG A 82 13.49 -2.56 -5.80
C ARG A 82 13.49 -1.24 -6.56
N ARG A 83 14.48 -1.07 -7.42
CA ARG A 83 14.57 0.08 -8.35
C ARG A 83 15.11 -0.41 -9.67
N PHE A 84 14.46 -0.03 -10.76
CA PHE A 84 14.82 -0.48 -12.10
C PHE A 84 14.31 0.51 -13.16
N THR A 85 15.00 0.58 -14.30
CA THR A 85 14.51 1.29 -15.47
C THR A 85 13.34 0.51 -16.05
N VAL A 86 12.20 1.17 -16.27
CA VAL A 86 11.07 0.59 -16.98
C VAL A 86 11.53 0.34 -18.40
N THR A 87 11.56 -0.93 -18.77
CA THR A 87 11.74 -1.32 -20.18
C THR A 87 10.44 -1.06 -20.91
N GLU A 88 10.53 -0.69 -22.19
CA GLU A 88 9.37 -0.75 -23.10
C GLU A 88 8.65 -2.08 -22.88
N PRO A 89 7.31 -2.10 -22.85
CA PRO A 89 6.57 -3.35 -22.71
C PRO A 89 7.01 -4.31 -23.81
N LEU A 90 7.88 -5.26 -23.48
CA LEU A 90 7.96 -6.52 -24.21
C LEU A 90 6.72 -7.28 -23.79
N THR A 91 5.56 -6.77 -24.23
CA THR A 91 4.28 -7.44 -24.31
C THR A 91 3.87 -8.23 -23.05
N TRP A 92 2.73 -7.85 -22.43
CA TRP A 92 1.94 -8.81 -21.63
C TRP A 92 1.35 -9.93 -22.53
N TRP A 93 2.17 -10.50 -23.44
CA TRP A 93 1.84 -11.60 -24.33
C TRP A 93 1.86 -12.88 -23.52
N THR A 94 0.68 -13.23 -23.02
CA THR A 94 0.31 -14.63 -22.98
C THR A 94 0.28 -15.17 -24.43
N PRO A 95 0.39 -16.48 -24.66
CA PRO A 95 0.19 -17.08 -25.99
C PRO A 95 -1.15 -16.72 -26.67
N TYR A 96 -2.07 -16.09 -25.94
CA TYR A 96 -3.43 -15.74 -26.35
C TYR A 96 -3.62 -14.26 -26.71
N SER A 97 -2.57 -13.42 -26.59
CA SER A 97 -2.67 -11.97 -26.85
C SER A 97 -3.00 -11.61 -28.30
N GLY A 98 -2.91 -12.56 -29.24
CA GLY A 98 -3.27 -12.39 -30.66
C GLY A 98 -4.66 -12.90 -31.04
N ILE A 99 -5.45 -13.47 -30.12
CA ILE A 99 -6.80 -13.95 -30.44
C ILE A 99 -7.76 -12.76 -30.41
N LYS A 100 -8.17 -12.28 -31.60
CA LYS A 100 -9.35 -11.42 -31.71
C LYS A 100 -10.55 -12.20 -31.14
N PRO A 101 -11.36 -11.63 -30.24
CA PRO A 101 -12.66 -12.22 -29.92
C PRO A 101 -13.39 -12.43 -31.25
N SER A 102 -13.82 -13.66 -31.53
CA SER A 102 -14.76 -13.89 -32.62
C SER A 102 -15.97 -13.01 -32.35
N ALA A 103 -16.33 -12.17 -33.32
CA ALA A 103 -17.57 -11.41 -33.25
C ALA A 103 -18.70 -12.39 -32.92
N LEU A 104 -19.41 -12.12 -31.83
CA LEU A 104 -20.64 -12.81 -31.50
C LEU A 104 -21.64 -12.46 -32.62
N GLU A 105 -22.00 -13.46 -33.43
CA GLU A 105 -23.30 -13.48 -34.12
C GLU A 105 -24.41 -13.88 -33.13
#